data_AF-A0A935Y286-F1
#
_entry.id   AF-A0A935Y286-F1
#
_cell.length_a   1.000
_cell.length_b   1.000
_cell.length_c   1.000
_cell.angle_alpha   90.00
_cell.angle_beta   90.00
_cell.angle_gamma   90.00
#
_symmetry.space_group_name_H-M   'P 1'
#
loop_
_entity.id
_entity.type
_entity.pdbx_description
1 polymer ?
#
loop_
_entity_poly.entity_id
_entity_poly.type
_entity_poly.pdbx_seq_one_letter_code
_entity_poly.pdbx_strand_id
1 'polypeptide(L)'
;MTFLIKYRYSSSSTAVTLLSLLFGICIFFSACFPPIEENPNDISFKADDPNIINIWEGKDKKWTETHTAYLSHSKAAYRYAAAFALASVRDTTTVSALIKNLKDPVEEVRQAAAFALGQIGHPSAENDLISAFINVDSVGPYMKTNAIILEALGKCGGDSTLAKICAIKSYEPKDSSLSYGQIMAIYRFGLRNKFCKKVV
;
A
#
# COMPACT_ATOMS: atom_id res chain seq x y z
N MET A 1 -41.56 -64.64 40.45
CA MET A 1 -41.79 -64.42 39.00
C MET A 1 -42.96 -63.45 38.88
N THR A 2 -42.89 -62.23 38.35
CA THR A 2 -41.85 -61.49 37.63
C THR A 2 -42.25 -60.01 37.72
N PHE A 3 -41.38 -59.14 38.23
CA PHE A 3 -41.55 -57.68 38.22
C PHE A 3 -41.32 -57.19 36.79
N LEU A 4 -42.33 -56.61 36.13
CA LEU A 4 -42.15 -55.85 34.88
C LEU A 4 -42.28 -54.36 35.17
N ILE A 5 -41.12 -53.72 35.26
CA ILE A 5 -40.94 -52.28 35.44
C ILE A 5 -41.41 -51.57 34.16
N LYS A 6 -42.45 -50.74 34.28
CA LYS A 6 -42.80 -49.72 33.28
C LYS A 6 -41.69 -48.65 33.25
N TYR A 7 -40.72 -48.76 32.34
CA TYR A 7 -39.86 -47.64 31.98
C TYR A 7 -40.64 -46.71 31.03
N ARG A 8 -41.35 -45.72 31.61
CA ARG A 8 -41.98 -44.65 30.85
C ARG A 8 -40.97 -43.50 30.73
N TYR A 9 -40.29 -43.44 29.60
CA TYR A 9 -39.31 -42.39 29.25
C TYR A 9 -40.04 -41.05 29.11
N SER A 10 -40.10 -40.26 30.19
CA SER A 10 -40.60 -38.88 30.18
C SER A 10 -39.45 -37.94 29.81
N SER A 11 -39.18 -37.82 28.52
CA SER A 11 -38.10 -37.00 27.99
C SER A 11 -38.60 -36.26 26.75
N SER A 12 -39.27 -35.12 26.94
CA SER A 12 -39.45 -34.19 25.82
C SER A 12 -39.63 -32.72 26.22
N SER A 13 -39.88 -32.39 27.49
CA SER A 13 -40.11 -30.99 27.88
C SER A 13 -38.86 -30.33 28.46
N THR A 14 -38.19 -30.95 29.42
CA THR A 14 -37.01 -30.39 30.10
C THR A 14 -35.78 -30.27 29.20
N ALA A 15 -35.56 -31.24 28.32
CA ALA A 15 -34.47 -31.21 27.35
C ALA A 15 -34.65 -30.11 26.30
N VAL A 16 -35.89 -29.88 25.84
CA VAL A 16 -36.21 -28.82 24.87
C VAL A 16 -36.08 -27.45 25.52
N THR A 17 -36.51 -27.28 26.77
CA THR A 17 -36.34 -26.02 27.50
C THR A 17 -34.87 -25.71 27.80
N LEU A 18 -34.05 -26.71 28.12
CA LEU A 18 -32.62 -26.54 28.36
C LEU A 18 -31.88 -26.15 27.07
N LEU A 19 -32.23 -26.77 25.95
CA LEU A 19 -31.65 -26.46 24.64
C LEU A 19 -32.06 -25.05 24.16
N SER A 20 -33.32 -24.64 24.37
CA SER A 20 -33.76 -23.27 24.07
C SER A 20 -33.09 -22.23 24.97
N LEU A 21 -32.83 -22.56 26.24
CA LEU A 21 -32.11 -21.69 27.15
C LEU A 21 -30.64 -21.54 26.73
N LEU A 22 -29.98 -22.65 26.36
CA LEU A 22 -28.62 -22.64 25.81
C LEU A 22 -28.53 -21.84 24.51
N PHE A 23 -29.49 -22.02 23.60
CA PHE A 23 -29.55 -21.26 22.35
C PHE A 23 -29.79 -19.75 22.60
N GLY A 24 -30.68 -19.41 23.53
CA GLY A 24 -30.92 -18.03 23.95
C GLY A 24 -29.70 -17.38 24.62
N ILE A 25 -28.97 -18.14 25.44
CA ILE A 25 -27.70 -17.71 26.06
C ILE A 25 -26.64 -17.48 24.97
N CYS A 26 -26.51 -18.37 23.98
CA CYS A 26 -25.60 -18.19 22.86
C CYS A 26 -25.92 -16.94 22.02
N ILE A 27 -27.21 -16.65 21.77
CA ILE A 27 -27.63 -15.42 21.07
C ILE A 27 -27.30 -14.17 21.89
N PHE A 28 -27.50 -14.22 23.21
CA PHE A 28 -27.14 -13.14 24.12
C PHE A 28 -25.63 -12.88 24.14
N PHE A 29 -24.80 -13.92 24.12
CA PHE A 29 -23.34 -13.78 24.07
C PHE A 29 -22.82 -13.38 22.68
N SER A 30 -23.49 -13.78 21.60
CA SER A 30 -23.11 -13.36 20.24
C SER A 30 -23.50 -11.90 19.92
N ALA A 31 -24.46 -11.33 20.65
CA ALA A 31 -24.88 -9.94 20.49
C ALA A 31 -23.89 -8.92 21.10
N CYS A 32 -22.84 -9.37 21.79
CA CYS A 32 -21.82 -8.53 22.41
C CYS A 32 -20.49 -8.50 21.66
N PHE A 33 -20.44 -8.84 20.38
CA PHE A 33 -19.26 -8.55 19.56
C PHE A 33 -19.44 -7.17 18.90
N PRO A 34 -18.71 -6.12 19.34
CA PRO A 34 -18.80 -4.82 18.70
C PRO A 34 -18.35 -4.95 17.24
N PRO A 35 -18.99 -4.23 16.29
CA PRO A 35 -18.48 -4.17 14.93
C PRO A 35 -17.05 -3.64 14.97
N ILE A 36 -16.13 -4.33 14.29
CA ILE A 36 -14.75 -3.85 14.14
C ILE A 36 -14.81 -2.58 13.28
N GLU A 37 -14.51 -1.43 13.87
CA GLU A 37 -14.40 -0.18 13.13
C GLU A 37 -13.15 -0.23 12.24
N GLU A 38 -13.35 -0.28 10.92
CA GLU A 38 -12.25 -0.26 9.96
C GLU A 38 -11.56 1.11 9.98
N ASN A 39 -10.26 1.12 10.31
CA ASN A 39 -9.45 2.32 10.17
C ASN A 39 -9.26 2.61 8.66
N PRO A 40 -9.72 3.77 8.14
CA PRO A 40 -9.63 4.09 6.71
C PRO A 40 -8.19 4.24 6.20
N ASN A 41 -7.21 4.40 7.10
CA ASN A 41 -5.79 4.48 6.77
C ASN A 41 -5.10 3.11 6.77
N ASP A 42 -5.76 2.06 7.26
CA ASP A 42 -5.24 0.71 7.18
C ASP A 42 -5.32 0.19 5.73
N ILE A 43 -4.24 -0.45 5.28
CA ILE A 43 -4.19 -1.06 3.96
C ILE A 43 -4.47 -2.54 4.12
N SER A 44 -5.75 -2.86 4.19
CA SER A 44 -6.25 -4.23 4.14
C SER A 44 -7.03 -4.45 2.85
N PHE A 45 -6.71 -5.55 2.16
CA PHE A 45 -7.41 -5.96 0.95
C PHE A 45 -8.38 -7.09 1.30
N LYS A 46 -9.66 -6.86 1.00
CA LYS A 46 -10.66 -7.91 1.00
C LYS A 46 -10.78 -8.45 -0.42
N ALA A 47 -10.55 -9.75 -0.59
CA ALA A 47 -10.52 -10.38 -1.91
C ALA A 47 -11.89 -10.30 -2.63
N ASP A 48 -12.96 -10.17 -1.85
CA ASP A 48 -14.35 -10.02 -2.30
C ASP A 48 -14.78 -8.55 -2.48
N ASP A 49 -13.90 -7.57 -2.23
CA ASP A 49 -14.24 -6.15 -2.41
C ASP A 49 -14.32 -5.79 -3.90
N PRO A 50 -15.50 -5.40 -4.42
CA PRO A 50 -15.68 -5.12 -5.84
C PRO A 50 -14.81 -3.95 -6.32
N ASN A 51 -14.49 -2.98 -5.47
CA ASN A 51 -13.62 -1.86 -5.87
C ASN A 51 -12.18 -2.32 -6.06
N ILE A 52 -11.69 -3.20 -5.19
CA ILE A 52 -10.35 -3.80 -5.32
C ILE A 52 -10.28 -4.66 -6.57
N ILE A 53 -11.28 -5.51 -6.80
CA ILE A 53 -11.38 -6.32 -8.02
C ILE A 53 -11.37 -5.42 -9.26
N ASN A 54 -12.17 -4.36 -9.29
CA ASN A 54 -12.24 -3.42 -10.40
C ASN A 54 -10.88 -2.73 -10.67
N ILE A 55 -10.14 -2.35 -9.63
CA ILE A 55 -8.80 -1.76 -9.75
C ILE A 55 -7.82 -2.79 -10.32
N TRP A 56 -7.86 -4.03 -9.84
CA TRP A 56 -6.93 -5.07 -10.30
C TRP A 56 -7.22 -5.54 -11.72
N GLU A 57 -8.48 -5.76 -12.08
CA GLU A 57 -8.89 -6.09 -13.45
C GLU A 57 -8.66 -4.92 -14.41
N GLY A 58 -8.87 -3.69 -13.94
CA GLY A 58 -8.67 -2.47 -14.71
C GLY A 58 -7.22 -2.28 -15.16
N LYS A 59 -6.25 -2.89 -14.47
CA LYS A 59 -4.83 -2.86 -14.84
C LYS A 59 -4.60 -3.46 -16.23
N ASP A 60 -5.24 -4.58 -16.54
CA ASP A 60 -5.08 -5.28 -17.82
C ASP A 60 -5.78 -4.55 -18.97
N LYS A 61 -6.88 -3.85 -18.64
CA LYS A 61 -7.67 -3.08 -19.61
C LYS A 61 -7.20 -1.64 -19.79
N LYS A 62 -6.11 -1.22 -19.12
CA LYS A 62 -5.53 0.15 -19.16
C LYS A 62 -6.55 1.26 -18.86
N TRP A 63 -7.41 1.07 -17.85
CA TRP A 63 -8.46 2.02 -17.51
C TRP A 63 -7.93 3.25 -16.74
N THR A 64 -7.13 4.09 -17.38
CA THR A 64 -6.47 5.25 -16.74
C THR A 64 -7.43 6.15 -15.96
N GLU A 65 -8.58 6.50 -16.54
CA GLU A 65 -9.56 7.41 -15.94
C GLU A 65 -10.14 6.83 -14.63
N THR A 66 -10.52 5.55 -14.65
CA THR A 66 -11.08 4.85 -13.49
C THR A 66 -10.10 4.82 -12.32
N HIS A 67 -8.82 4.51 -12.58
CA HIS A 67 -7.80 4.48 -11.52
C HIS A 67 -7.53 5.86 -10.93
N THR A 68 -7.55 6.90 -11.78
CA THR A 68 -7.32 8.28 -11.33
C THR A 68 -8.38 8.72 -10.31
N ALA A 69 -9.62 8.26 -10.44
CA ALA A 69 -10.68 8.52 -9.47
C ALA A 69 -10.40 7.87 -8.10
N TYR A 70 -9.82 6.66 -8.07
CA TYR A 70 -9.50 5.97 -6.82
C TYR A 70 -8.31 6.58 -6.05
N LEU A 71 -7.46 7.38 -6.70
CA LEU A 71 -6.33 8.06 -6.04
C LEU A 71 -6.76 9.06 -4.95
N SER A 72 -7.98 9.56 -4.99
CA SER A 72 -8.53 10.48 -3.97
C SER A 72 -9.59 9.83 -3.07
N HIS A 73 -9.68 8.50 -3.06
CA HIS A 73 -10.66 7.78 -2.25
C HIS A 73 -10.35 7.86 -0.74
N SER A 74 -11.38 7.82 0.11
CA SER A 74 -11.23 7.89 1.57
C SER A 74 -10.40 6.74 2.16
N LYS A 75 -10.64 5.52 1.68
CA LYS A 75 -9.86 4.32 2.03
C LYS A 75 -8.47 4.32 1.39
N ALA A 76 -7.42 4.20 2.22
CA ALA A 76 -6.03 4.14 1.79
C ALA A 76 -5.72 2.92 0.91
N ALA A 77 -6.37 1.79 1.17
CA ALA A 77 -6.24 0.58 0.35
C ALA A 77 -6.55 0.83 -1.14
N TYR A 78 -7.55 1.65 -1.43
CA TYR A 78 -7.94 1.95 -2.81
C TYR A 78 -6.96 2.92 -3.47
N ARG A 79 -6.49 3.94 -2.73
CA ARG A 79 -5.46 4.87 -3.22
C ARG A 79 -4.16 4.13 -3.54
N TYR A 80 -3.73 3.25 -2.65
CA TYR A 80 -2.56 2.38 -2.85
C TYR A 80 -2.72 1.50 -4.09
N ALA A 81 -3.83 0.76 -4.19
CA ALA A 81 -4.08 -0.16 -5.30
C ALA A 81 -4.11 0.59 -6.63
N ALA A 82 -4.75 1.77 -6.67
CA ALA A 82 -4.82 2.61 -7.85
C ALA A 82 -3.43 3.12 -8.29
N ALA A 83 -2.61 3.62 -7.36
CA ALA A 83 -1.24 4.04 -7.67
C ALA A 83 -0.41 2.87 -8.22
N PHE A 84 -0.54 1.68 -7.64
CA PHE A 84 0.18 0.49 -8.10
C PHE A 84 -0.28 0.01 -9.50
N ALA A 85 -1.58 0.07 -9.78
CA ALA A 85 -2.12 -0.23 -11.10
C ALA A 85 -1.61 0.76 -12.16
N LEU A 86 -1.61 2.06 -11.87
CA LEU A 86 -1.08 3.09 -12.75
C LEU A 86 0.41 2.94 -13.05
N ALA A 87 1.20 2.41 -12.11
CA ALA A 87 2.60 2.05 -12.34
C ALA A 87 2.78 1.02 -13.47
N SER A 88 1.79 0.15 -13.66
CA SER A 88 1.79 -0.87 -14.72
C SER A 88 1.28 -0.32 -16.05
N VAL A 89 0.28 0.59 -16.00
CA VAL A 89 -0.27 1.25 -17.20
C VAL A 89 0.76 2.20 -17.84
N ARG A 90 1.54 2.91 -17.01
CA ARG A 90 2.61 3.85 -17.41
C ARG A 90 2.13 5.02 -18.28
N ASP A 91 0.88 5.44 -18.11
CA ASP A 91 0.30 6.58 -18.81
C ASP A 91 0.76 7.91 -18.19
N THR A 92 1.41 8.76 -19.01
CA THR A 92 1.99 10.03 -18.57
C THR A 92 0.94 11.07 -18.16
N THR A 93 -0.31 10.92 -18.60
CA THR A 93 -1.41 11.81 -18.21
C THR A 93 -1.73 11.73 -16.72
N THR A 94 -1.33 10.64 -16.04
CA THR A 94 -1.60 10.40 -14.61
C THR A 94 -0.60 11.04 -13.66
N VAL A 95 0.50 11.59 -14.19
CA VAL A 95 1.60 12.14 -13.36
C VAL A 95 1.08 13.20 -12.40
N SER A 96 0.23 14.12 -12.87
CA SER A 96 -0.33 15.20 -12.05
C SER A 96 -1.22 14.69 -10.91
N ALA A 97 -1.92 13.56 -11.12
CA ALA A 97 -2.75 12.95 -10.10
C ALA A 97 -1.88 12.24 -9.05
N LEU A 98 -0.89 11.45 -9.48
CA LEU A 98 0.03 10.73 -8.60
C LEU A 98 0.89 11.64 -7.72
N ILE A 99 1.26 12.83 -8.21
CA ILE A 99 2.00 13.83 -7.42
C ILE A 99 1.28 14.19 -6.12
N LYS A 100 -0.07 14.23 -6.11
CA LYS A 100 -0.83 14.53 -4.89
C LYS A 100 -0.63 13.44 -3.82
N ASN A 101 -0.54 12.17 -4.24
CA ASN A 101 -0.34 11.02 -3.36
C ASN A 101 1.08 10.91 -2.80
N LEU A 102 2.06 11.67 -3.30
CA LEU A 102 3.38 11.78 -2.65
C LEU A 102 3.30 12.39 -1.24
N LYS A 103 2.21 13.12 -0.94
CA LYS A 103 1.94 13.74 0.37
C LYS A 103 0.83 13.04 1.15
N ASP A 104 0.48 11.81 0.76
CA ASP A 104 -0.55 11.04 1.44
C ASP A 104 -0.20 10.82 2.92
N PRO A 105 -1.17 10.84 3.85
CA PRO A 105 -0.91 10.53 5.26
C PRO A 105 -0.35 9.12 5.46
N VAL A 106 -0.74 8.17 4.61
CA VAL A 106 -0.32 6.76 4.70
C VAL A 106 0.99 6.53 3.93
N GLU A 107 1.99 5.96 4.60
CA GLU A 107 3.33 5.82 4.03
C GLU A 107 3.37 4.94 2.79
N GLU A 108 2.68 3.81 2.85
CA GLU A 108 2.58 2.85 1.77
C GLU A 108 1.96 3.48 0.52
N VAL A 109 1.01 4.40 0.67
CA VAL A 109 0.44 5.16 -0.47
C VAL A 109 1.50 6.10 -1.06
N ARG A 110 2.30 6.79 -0.23
CA ARG A 110 3.43 7.61 -0.71
C ARG A 110 4.45 6.76 -1.48
N GLN A 111 4.78 5.58 -0.95
CA GLN A 111 5.68 4.63 -1.59
C GLN A 111 5.13 4.17 -2.96
N ALA A 112 3.84 3.80 -3.02
CA ALA A 112 3.19 3.39 -4.27
C ALA A 112 3.18 4.52 -5.31
N ALA A 113 2.92 5.77 -4.89
CA ALA A 113 2.95 6.94 -5.75
C ALA A 113 4.37 7.21 -6.31
N ALA A 114 5.39 7.21 -5.47
CA ALA A 114 6.78 7.39 -5.90
C ALA A 114 7.23 6.28 -6.86
N PHE A 115 6.87 5.03 -6.54
CA PHE A 115 7.12 3.90 -7.43
C PHE A 115 6.44 4.08 -8.79
N ALA A 116 5.16 4.44 -8.81
CA ALA A 116 4.40 4.65 -10.05
C ALA A 116 4.99 5.75 -10.92
N LEU A 117 5.34 6.90 -10.33
CA LEU A 117 6.02 8.00 -11.03
C LEU A 117 7.36 7.55 -11.62
N GLY A 118 8.12 6.74 -10.88
CA GLY A 118 9.35 6.14 -11.37
C GLY A 118 9.12 5.19 -12.55
N GLN A 119 8.08 4.34 -12.51
CA GLN A 119 7.74 3.46 -13.62
C GLN A 119 7.29 4.25 -14.86
N ILE A 120 6.47 5.29 -14.69
CA ILE A 120 6.09 6.19 -15.78
C ILE A 120 7.36 6.84 -16.37
N GLY A 121 8.29 7.29 -15.52
CA GLY A 121 9.60 7.80 -15.93
C GLY A 121 9.55 9.16 -16.63
N HIS A 122 8.44 9.88 -16.52
CA HIS A 122 8.26 11.18 -17.16
C HIS A 122 9.05 12.27 -16.42
N PRO A 123 9.86 13.10 -17.12
CA PRO A 123 10.72 14.10 -16.47
C PRO A 123 9.98 15.13 -15.63
N SER A 124 8.70 15.41 -15.92
CA SER A 124 7.92 16.37 -15.14
C SER A 124 7.73 15.98 -13.67
N ALA A 125 7.94 14.70 -13.31
CA ALA A 125 7.83 14.23 -11.93
C ALA A 125 9.07 14.55 -11.06
N GLU A 126 10.18 14.98 -11.69
CA GLU A 126 11.48 15.13 -11.01
C GLU A 126 11.42 16.08 -9.81
N ASN A 127 10.86 17.29 -9.98
CA ASN A 127 10.83 18.30 -8.93
C ASN A 127 9.94 17.90 -7.75
N ASP A 128 8.80 17.25 -8.02
CA ASP A 128 7.88 16.79 -6.99
C ASP A 128 8.47 15.62 -6.20
N LEU A 129 9.18 14.70 -6.87
CA LEU A 129 9.91 13.61 -6.22
C LEU A 129 11.04 14.14 -5.32
N ILE A 130 11.80 15.14 -5.77
CA ILE A 130 12.81 15.80 -4.94
C ILE A 130 12.15 16.42 -3.69
N SER A 131 11.02 17.09 -3.88
CA SER A 131 10.29 17.74 -2.78
C SER A 131 9.65 16.76 -1.79
N ALA A 132 9.38 15.52 -2.24
CA ALA A 132 8.85 14.45 -1.41
C ALA A 132 9.92 13.72 -0.58
N PHE A 133 11.21 13.92 -0.88
CA PHE A 133 12.30 13.33 -0.11
C PHE A 133 12.40 13.99 1.26
N ILE A 134 12.23 13.21 2.33
CA ILE A 134 12.19 13.72 3.71
C ILE A 134 13.55 13.50 4.38
N ASN A 135 14.29 14.56 4.63
CA ASN A 135 15.58 14.49 5.33
C ASN A 135 15.37 14.53 6.85
N VAL A 136 15.07 13.38 7.46
CA VAL A 136 14.96 13.20 8.92
C VAL A 136 15.94 12.11 9.34
N ASP A 137 16.48 12.22 10.56
CA ASP A 137 17.50 11.33 11.13
C ASP A 137 17.19 9.84 10.88
N SER A 138 18.26 9.06 10.66
CA SER A 138 18.41 7.65 10.25
C SER A 138 17.53 6.58 10.91
N VAL A 139 16.57 6.93 11.75
CA VAL A 139 15.72 6.02 12.54
C VAL A 139 14.22 6.23 12.24
N GLY A 140 13.88 7.13 11.30
CA GLY A 140 12.50 7.42 10.93
C GLY A 140 11.85 6.42 9.96
N PRO A 141 10.51 6.37 9.90
CA PRO A 141 9.77 5.47 8.99
C PRO A 141 10.05 5.75 7.51
N TYR A 142 10.48 6.97 7.17
CA TYR A 142 10.61 7.47 5.81
C TYR A 142 11.76 6.90 4.97
N MET A 143 12.66 6.09 5.55
CA MET A 143 13.84 5.57 4.82
C MET A 143 13.45 4.71 3.61
N LYS A 144 12.39 3.90 3.73
CA LYS A 144 11.88 3.09 2.63
C LYS A 144 11.31 3.95 1.52
N THR A 145 10.47 4.94 1.87
CA THR A 145 9.94 5.90 0.90
C THR A 145 11.04 6.66 0.19
N ASN A 146 12.03 7.17 0.93
CA ASN A 146 13.16 7.90 0.35
C ASN A 146 14.01 7.03 -0.59
N ALA A 147 14.22 5.75 -0.27
CA ALA A 147 14.91 4.83 -1.16
C ALA A 147 14.17 4.65 -2.50
N ILE A 148 12.84 4.52 -2.44
CA ILE A 148 11.98 4.43 -3.64
C ILE A 148 12.01 5.74 -4.43
N ILE A 149 11.97 6.89 -3.75
CA ILE A 149 12.11 8.21 -4.37
C ILE A 149 13.43 8.32 -5.11
N LEU A 150 14.55 7.90 -4.50
CA LEU A 150 15.87 7.90 -5.15
C LEU A 150 15.85 7.04 -6.43
N GLU A 151 15.32 5.82 -6.37
CA GLU A 151 15.21 4.99 -7.57
C GLU A 151 14.32 5.65 -8.64
N ALA A 152 13.19 6.24 -8.26
CA ALA A 152 12.30 6.96 -9.16
C ALA A 152 13.02 8.15 -9.83
N LEU A 153 13.79 8.93 -9.08
CA LEU A 153 14.64 10.01 -9.59
C LEU A 153 15.69 9.49 -10.58
N GLY A 154 16.23 8.29 -10.38
CA GLY A 154 17.10 7.64 -11.37
C GLY A 154 16.41 7.39 -12.72
N LYS A 155 15.10 7.10 -12.71
CA LYS A 155 14.30 6.83 -13.91
C LYS A 155 13.84 8.11 -14.62
N CYS A 156 13.45 9.15 -13.88
CA CYS A 156 12.88 10.38 -14.46
C CYS A 156 13.83 11.58 -14.49
N GLY A 157 14.81 11.66 -13.60
CA GLY A 157 15.60 12.86 -13.36
C GLY A 157 16.63 13.19 -14.45
N GLY A 158 17.13 14.42 -14.43
CA GLY A 158 18.16 14.94 -15.31
C GLY A 158 19.58 14.89 -14.73
N ASP A 159 20.55 15.43 -15.48
CA ASP A 159 21.98 15.41 -15.09
C ASP A 159 22.26 16.22 -13.82
N SER A 160 21.47 17.26 -13.55
CA SER A 160 21.56 18.03 -12.31
C SER A 160 21.25 17.16 -11.09
N THR A 161 20.19 16.36 -11.16
CA THR A 161 19.80 15.44 -10.09
C THR A 161 20.82 14.32 -9.93
N LEU A 162 21.34 13.76 -11.03
CA LEU A 162 22.43 12.80 -10.95
C LEU A 162 23.65 13.39 -10.22
N ALA A 163 24.08 14.60 -10.56
CA ALA A 163 25.21 15.24 -9.90
C ALA A 163 25.00 15.39 -8.39
N LYS A 164 23.79 15.77 -7.95
CA LYS A 164 23.43 15.84 -6.52
C LYS A 164 23.51 14.47 -5.86
N ILE A 165 22.95 13.43 -6.48
CA ILE A 165 22.96 12.06 -5.94
C ILE A 165 24.38 11.51 -5.84
N CYS A 166 25.25 11.77 -6.82
CA CYS A 166 26.65 11.34 -6.80
C CYS A 166 27.49 12.07 -5.73
N ALA A 167 27.13 13.32 -5.40
CA ALA A 167 27.84 14.12 -4.41
C ALA A 167 27.58 13.66 -2.96
N ILE A 168 26.52 12.89 -2.74
CA ILE A 168 26.21 12.32 -1.42
C ILE A 168 27.27 11.25 -1.11
N LYS A 169 28.11 11.52 -0.09
CA LYS A 169 29.01 10.51 0.45
C LYS A 169 28.17 9.43 1.10
N SER A 170 28.51 8.16 0.81
CA SER A 170 27.80 6.96 1.25
C SER A 170 27.21 7.12 2.64
N TYR A 171 25.89 6.90 2.75
CA TYR A 171 25.20 6.96 4.03
C TYR A 171 25.85 6.00 5.04
N GLU A 172 25.71 6.28 6.34
CA GLU A 172 26.34 5.44 7.36
C GLU A 172 25.89 3.98 7.22
N PRO A 173 26.64 2.98 7.71
CA PRO A 173 26.25 1.57 7.61
C PRO A 173 24.82 1.26 8.13
N LYS A 174 24.34 2.06 9.08
CA LYS A 174 22.97 2.00 9.61
C LYS A 174 21.88 2.43 8.61
N ASP A 175 22.26 3.16 7.56
CA ASP A 175 21.38 3.71 6.51
C ASP A 175 21.29 2.80 5.28
N SER A 176 21.23 1.49 5.50
CA SER A 176 21.27 0.48 4.42
C SER A 176 20.24 0.73 3.31
N SER A 177 19.03 1.20 3.64
CA SER A 177 17.99 1.50 2.65
C SER A 177 18.30 2.72 1.79
N LEU A 178 18.86 3.80 2.36
CA LEU A 178 19.20 5.00 1.60
C LEU A 178 20.40 4.77 0.69
N SER A 179 21.40 4.02 1.17
CA SER A 179 22.51 3.55 0.34
C SER A 179 22.03 2.69 -0.82
N TYR A 180 21.10 1.76 -0.56
CA TYR A 180 20.45 0.99 -1.62
C TYR A 180 19.73 1.90 -2.64
N GLY A 181 18.92 2.85 -2.16
CA GLY A 181 18.23 3.81 -3.03
C GLY A 181 19.19 4.62 -3.91
N GLN A 182 20.31 5.09 -3.35
CA GLN A 182 21.34 5.83 -4.09
C GLN A 182 21.99 4.98 -5.17
N ILE A 183 22.38 3.74 -4.84
CA ILE A 183 22.94 2.78 -5.79
C ILE A 183 21.94 2.52 -6.92
N MET A 184 20.68 2.28 -6.58
CA MET A 184 19.62 2.06 -7.56
C MET A 184 19.41 3.28 -8.45
N ALA A 185 19.40 4.49 -7.89
CA ALA A 185 19.30 5.73 -8.66
C ALA A 185 20.42 5.84 -9.70
N ILE A 186 21.68 5.68 -9.27
CA ILE A 186 22.87 5.73 -10.14
C ILE A 186 22.80 4.63 -11.21
N TYR A 187 22.38 3.42 -10.84
CA TYR A 187 22.16 2.32 -11.79
C TYR A 187 21.12 2.67 -12.86
N ARG A 188 19.97 3.24 -12.45
CA ARG A 188 18.92 3.67 -13.40
C ARG A 188 19.38 4.79 -14.32
N PHE A 189 20.18 5.74 -13.82
CA PHE A 189 20.85 6.74 -14.67
C PHE A 189 21.82 6.08 -15.66
N GLY A 190 22.59 5.09 -15.21
CA GLY A 190 23.50 4.31 -16.06
C GLY A 190 22.77 3.58 -17.21
N LEU A 191 21.60 2.99 -16.94
CA LEU A 191 20.73 2.40 -17.98
C LEU A 191 20.25 3.43 -19.02
N ARG A 192 20.31 4.72 -18.69
CA ARG A 192 19.98 5.85 -19.56
C ARG A 192 21.23 6.56 -20.12
N ASN A 193 22.40 5.90 -20.06
CA ASN A 193 23.70 6.42 -20.50
C ASN A 193 24.12 7.73 -19.80
N LYS A 194 23.74 7.92 -18.53
CA LYS A 194 24.14 9.06 -17.70
C LYS A 194 25.02 8.56 -16.56
N PHE A 195 26.19 9.17 -16.40
CA PHE A 195 27.21 8.73 -15.44
C PHE A 195 27.66 9.88 -14.55
N CYS A 196 28.00 9.56 -13.30
CA CYS A 196 28.65 10.51 -12.39
C CYS A 196 29.92 11.04 -13.07
N LYS A 197 30.04 12.36 -13.22
CA LYS A 197 31.30 12.96 -13.64
C LYS A 197 32.32 12.75 -12.52
N LYS A 198 33.60 12.51 -12.87
CA LYS A 198 34.68 12.52 -11.88
C LYS A 198 34.62 13.87 -11.16
N VAL A 199 34.37 13.81 -9.85
CA VAL A 199 34.64 14.94 -8.96
C VAL A 199 36.17 14.98 -8.90
N VAL A 200 36.76 15.97 -9.59
CA VAL A 200 38.20 16.24 -9.55
C VAL A 200 38.56 16.78 -8.17
#